data_AF-A0A7X7R3V1-F1
#
_entry.id   AF-A0A7X7R3V1-F1
#
_cell.length_a   1.000
_cell.length_b   1.000
_cell.length_c   1.000
_cell.angle_alpha   90.00
_cell.angle_beta   90.00
_cell.angle_gamma   90.00
#
_symmetry.space_group_name_H-M   'P 1'
#
loop_
_entity.id
_entity.type
_entity.pdbx_description
1 polymer ?
#
loop_
_entity_poly.entity_id
_entity_poly.type
_entity_poly.pdbx_seq_one_letter_code
_entity_poly.pdbx_strand_id
1 'polypeptide(L)'
;MIIIKTPEQIAKMRVAGKVTAQVLRILESKVAPGVTTAYLNQIAEEECRKRGAHPVFKNYPHYKGGRPFPGAICASVNDEVVHGIPADRQLQEGEIISIDFGVIVNGFAGDSALTVPVGEVDREVARLINTTEEALLRGIKQAKAGSRLGMVSSTIQTYAEKNGFSVVREFVGHGIGEN
;
A
#
# COMPACT_ATOMS: atom_id res chain seq x y z
N MET A 1 -1.45 5.13 -20.77
CA MET A 1 -2.80 5.39 -21.34
C MET A 1 -3.80 5.43 -20.20
N ILE A 2 -4.72 6.40 -20.18
CA ILE A 2 -5.79 6.46 -19.17
C ILE A 2 -7.04 5.80 -19.77
N ILE A 3 -7.50 4.72 -19.13
CA ILE A 3 -8.65 3.92 -19.60
C ILE A 3 -9.88 4.28 -18.77
N ILE A 4 -10.93 4.75 -19.44
CA ILE A 4 -12.25 4.96 -18.84
C ILE A 4 -12.93 3.59 -18.73
N LYS A 5 -13.16 3.15 -17.50
CA LYS A 5 -13.71 1.83 -17.20
C LYS A 5 -15.23 1.80 -17.39
N THR A 6 -15.76 0.69 -17.87
CA THR A 6 -17.20 0.42 -17.91
C THR A 6 -17.76 0.15 -16.51
N PRO A 7 -19.08 0.26 -16.29
CA PRO A 7 -19.69 -0.09 -14.99
C PRO A 7 -19.36 -1.51 -14.52
N GLU A 8 -19.24 -2.47 -15.44
CA GLU A 8 -18.87 -3.86 -15.13
C GLU A 8 -17.42 -3.96 -14.65
N GLN A 9 -16.49 -3.30 -15.34
CA GLN A 9 -15.08 -3.25 -14.95
C GLN A 9 -14.93 -2.58 -13.56
N ILE A 10 -15.69 -1.51 -13.30
CA ILE A 10 -15.72 -0.87 -11.97
C ILE A 10 -16.24 -1.85 -10.90
N ALA A 11 -17.27 -2.65 -11.20
CA ALA A 11 -17.78 -3.65 -10.27
C ALA A 11 -16.73 -4.74 -9.97
N LYS A 12 -15.97 -5.19 -10.97
CA LYS A 12 -14.86 -6.14 -10.79
C LYS A 12 -13.74 -5.54 -9.93
N MET A 13 -13.34 -4.30 -10.18
CA MET A 13 -12.36 -3.60 -9.34
C MET A 13 -12.84 -3.43 -7.90
N ARG A 14 -14.15 -3.21 -7.67
CA ARG A 14 -14.70 -3.15 -6.31
C ARG A 14 -14.52 -4.48 -5.56
N VAL A 15 -14.64 -5.62 -6.25
CA VAL A 15 -14.37 -6.93 -5.66
C VAL A 15 -12.90 -7.08 -5.30
N ALA A 16 -11.99 -6.75 -6.23
CA ALA A 16 -10.54 -6.82 -5.98
C ALA A 16 -10.13 -5.92 -4.82
N GLY A 17 -10.55 -4.65 -4.82
CA GLY A 17 -10.27 -3.70 -3.73
C GLY A 17 -10.86 -4.13 -2.38
N LYS A 18 -12.02 -4.80 -2.37
CA LYS A 18 -12.57 -5.38 -1.13
C LYS A 18 -11.68 -6.48 -0.58
N VAL A 19 -11.14 -7.35 -1.43
CA VAL A 19 -10.20 -8.40 -1.01
C VAL A 19 -8.91 -7.74 -0.49
N THR A 20 -8.33 -6.79 -1.22
CA THR A 20 -7.15 -6.03 -0.78
C THR A 20 -7.35 -5.46 0.62
N ALA A 21 -8.44 -4.71 0.84
CA ALA A 21 -8.73 -4.08 2.11
C ALA A 21 -8.92 -5.10 3.25
N GLN A 22 -9.60 -6.23 2.98
CA GLN A 22 -9.80 -7.28 3.98
C GLN A 22 -8.49 -7.92 4.41
N VAL A 23 -7.59 -8.22 3.46
CA VAL A 23 -6.29 -8.81 3.79
C VAL A 23 -5.42 -7.81 4.53
N LEU A 24 -5.37 -6.55 4.10
CA LEU A 24 -4.61 -5.51 4.81
C LEU A 24 -5.06 -5.35 6.27
N ARG A 25 -6.37 -5.40 6.55
CA ARG A 25 -6.88 -5.38 7.94
C ARG A 25 -6.47 -6.62 8.75
N ILE A 26 -6.41 -7.78 8.11
CA ILE A 26 -5.88 -9.00 8.76
C ILE A 26 -4.40 -8.78 9.09
N LEU A 27 -3.60 -8.29 8.14
CA LEU A 27 -2.16 -8.05 8.36
C LEU A 27 -1.90 -7.01 9.45
N GLU A 28 -2.63 -5.89 9.43
CA GLU A 28 -2.60 -4.86 10.47
C GLU A 28 -2.83 -5.46 11.87
N SER A 29 -3.83 -6.34 12.03
CA SER A 29 -4.11 -7.02 13.31
C SER A 29 -3.03 -8.00 13.78
N LYS A 30 -2.05 -8.32 12.91
CA LYS A 30 -0.95 -9.23 13.19
C LYS A 30 0.38 -8.51 13.39
N VAL A 31 0.43 -7.19 13.19
CA VAL A 31 1.61 -6.39 13.50
C VAL A 31 1.78 -6.32 15.02
N ALA A 32 2.91 -6.81 15.51
CA ALA A 32 3.30 -6.77 16.92
C ALA A 32 4.82 -6.92 17.05
N PRO A 33 5.42 -6.49 18.17
CA PRO A 33 6.83 -6.77 18.45
C PRO A 33 7.14 -8.26 18.36
N GLY A 34 8.30 -8.60 17.78
CA GLY A 34 8.74 -9.98 17.59
C GLY A 34 8.17 -10.69 16.35
N VAL A 35 7.16 -10.13 15.69
CA VAL A 35 6.62 -10.69 14.43
C VAL A 35 7.58 -10.41 13.28
N THR A 36 7.83 -11.41 12.42
CA THR A 36 8.67 -11.21 11.22
C THR A 36 7.87 -10.69 10.04
N THR A 37 8.52 -9.94 9.15
CA THR A 37 7.87 -9.49 7.89
C THR A 37 7.57 -10.68 6.97
N ALA A 38 8.39 -11.74 7.02
CA ALA A 38 8.11 -13.02 6.34
C ALA A 38 6.81 -13.68 6.82
N TYR A 39 6.51 -13.63 8.12
CA TYR A 39 5.25 -14.15 8.67
C TYR A 39 4.03 -13.38 8.15
N LEU A 40 4.11 -12.04 8.11
CA LEU A 40 3.06 -11.22 7.51
C LEU A 40 2.86 -11.56 6.02
N ASN A 41 3.95 -11.75 5.27
CA ASN A 41 3.88 -12.18 3.88
C ASN A 41 3.20 -13.55 3.73
N GLN A 42 3.53 -14.52 4.58
CA GLN A 42 2.90 -15.84 4.57
C GLN A 42 1.38 -15.74 4.77
N ILE A 43 0.92 -14.91 5.72
CA ILE A 43 -0.52 -14.68 5.94
C ILE A 43 -1.18 -14.12 4.67
N ALA A 44 -0.55 -13.16 4.00
CA ALA A 44 -1.08 -12.59 2.77
C ALA A 44 -1.24 -13.65 1.67
N GLU A 45 -0.24 -14.53 1.50
CA GLU A 45 -0.31 -15.65 0.54
C GLU A 45 -1.42 -16.64 0.88
N GLU A 46 -1.58 -16.98 2.16
CA GLU A 46 -2.64 -17.86 2.62
C GLU A 46 -4.03 -17.28 2.39
N GLU A 47 -4.21 -15.98 2.65
CA GLU A 47 -5.47 -15.28 2.42
C GLU A 47 -5.79 -15.17 0.92
N CYS A 48 -4.79 -14.93 0.07
CA CYS A 48 -4.96 -15.00 -1.39
C CYS A 48 -5.50 -16.37 -1.82
N ARG A 49 -4.85 -17.45 -1.35
CA ARG A 49 -5.25 -18.83 -1.68
C ARG A 49 -6.67 -19.15 -1.22
N LYS A 50 -7.05 -18.75 0.01
CA LYS A 50 -8.41 -18.96 0.56
C LYS A 50 -9.49 -18.25 -0.28
N ARG A 51 -9.13 -17.17 -0.97
CA ARG A 51 -10.05 -16.31 -1.72
C ARG A 51 -10.03 -16.56 -3.22
N GLY A 52 -9.17 -17.46 -3.71
CA GLY A 52 -8.93 -17.64 -5.14
C GLY A 52 -8.37 -16.38 -5.80
N ALA A 53 -7.63 -15.56 -5.06
CA ALA A 53 -7.00 -14.34 -5.52
C ALA A 53 -5.51 -14.59 -5.82
N HIS A 54 -4.94 -13.78 -6.71
CA HIS A 54 -3.51 -13.84 -7.05
C HIS A 54 -2.79 -12.59 -6.52
N PRO A 55 -1.70 -12.72 -5.73
CA PRO A 55 -0.93 -11.56 -5.28
C PRO A 55 -0.22 -10.88 -6.47
N VAL A 56 -0.41 -9.58 -6.65
CA VAL A 56 0.12 -8.82 -7.80
C VAL A 56 1.64 -8.75 -7.80
N PHE A 57 2.25 -8.64 -6.61
CA PHE A 57 3.67 -8.34 -6.49
C PHE A 57 4.56 -9.58 -6.60
N LYS A 58 4.02 -10.77 -6.30
CA LYS A 58 4.81 -11.99 -6.26
C LYS A 58 5.24 -12.39 -7.66
N ASN A 59 6.55 -12.54 -7.84
CA ASN A 59 7.22 -12.75 -9.12
C ASN A 59 7.06 -11.57 -10.11
N TYR A 60 6.74 -10.37 -9.63
CA TYR A 60 6.67 -9.21 -10.51
C TYR A 60 8.07 -8.94 -11.12
N PRO A 61 8.19 -8.81 -12.46
CA PRO A 61 9.49 -8.70 -13.12
C PRO A 61 10.27 -7.45 -12.71
N HIS A 62 11.57 -7.61 -12.49
CA HIS A 62 12.44 -6.47 -12.22
C HIS A 62 12.72 -5.69 -13.52
N TYR A 63 12.44 -4.38 -13.52
CA TYR A 63 12.56 -3.53 -14.70
C TYR A 63 13.95 -3.47 -15.35
N LYS A 64 15.02 -3.79 -14.60
CA LYS A 64 16.42 -3.90 -15.09
C LYS A 64 16.93 -5.34 -15.29
N GLY A 65 16.06 -6.35 -15.33
CA GLY A 65 16.46 -7.74 -15.55
C GLY A 65 17.11 -8.43 -14.33
N GLY A 66 16.83 -7.93 -13.12
CA GLY A 66 17.20 -8.58 -11.86
C GLY A 66 16.23 -9.70 -11.47
N ARG A 67 16.39 -10.24 -10.25
CA ARG A 67 15.45 -11.21 -9.70
C ARG A 67 14.05 -10.59 -9.58
N PRO A 68 12.98 -11.31 -9.99
CA PRO A 68 11.61 -10.86 -9.74
C PRO A 68 11.35 -10.61 -8.25
N PHE A 69 10.40 -9.74 -7.95
CA PHE A 69 10.04 -9.44 -6.57
C PHE A 69 9.49 -10.71 -5.87
N PRO A 70 10.03 -11.12 -4.71
CA PRO A 70 9.74 -12.44 -4.15
C PRO A 70 8.48 -12.50 -3.28
N GLY A 71 8.04 -11.37 -2.74
CA GLY A 71 6.94 -11.28 -1.77
C GLY A 71 5.57 -11.09 -2.41
N ALA A 72 4.52 -11.48 -1.69
CA ALA A 72 3.14 -11.10 -1.96
C ALA A 72 2.80 -9.69 -1.42
N ILE A 73 3.56 -9.21 -0.42
CA ILE A 73 3.48 -7.85 0.12
C ILE A 73 4.82 -7.13 -0.06
N CYS A 74 4.80 -5.80 -0.07
CA CYS A 74 5.97 -5.03 0.34
C CYS A 74 5.86 -4.72 1.83
N ALA A 75 6.94 -4.92 2.57
CA ALA A 75 7.02 -4.70 4.01
C ALA A 75 8.17 -3.74 4.28
N SER A 76 7.86 -2.45 4.37
CA SER A 76 8.82 -1.35 4.47
C SER A 76 8.86 -0.81 5.90
N VAL A 77 9.97 -1.02 6.61
CA VAL A 77 10.11 -0.64 8.01
C VAL A 77 10.92 0.65 8.17
N ASN A 78 10.43 1.57 9.00
CA ASN A 78 11.08 2.84 9.35
C ASN A 78 11.52 3.69 8.14
N ASP A 79 12.83 3.74 7.86
CA ASP A 79 13.44 4.55 6.80
C ASP A 79 13.30 3.94 5.40
N GLU A 80 12.84 2.69 5.30
CA GLU A 80 12.48 2.07 4.04
C GLU A 80 11.22 2.74 3.46
N VAL A 81 11.39 3.53 2.40
CA VAL A 81 10.30 4.34 1.83
C VAL A 81 9.19 3.48 1.20
N VAL A 82 9.54 2.57 0.30
CA VAL A 82 8.65 1.65 -0.41
C VAL A 82 9.40 0.39 -0.83
N HIS A 83 8.67 -0.66 -1.22
CA HIS A 83 9.20 -1.90 -1.81
C HIS A 83 10.19 -2.69 -0.91
N GLY A 84 10.07 -2.57 0.41
CA GLY A 84 10.78 -3.42 1.35
C GLY A 84 10.45 -4.90 1.10
N ILE A 85 11.48 -5.74 1.04
CA ILE A 85 11.33 -7.17 0.75
C ILE A 85 11.08 -7.92 2.07
N PRO A 86 9.96 -8.67 2.21
CA PRO A 86 9.71 -9.47 3.40
C PRO A 86 10.83 -10.48 3.69
N ALA A 87 11.25 -10.58 4.95
CA ALA A 87 12.39 -11.38 5.40
C ALA A 87 12.22 -11.81 6.88
N ASP A 88 13.21 -12.50 7.43
CA ASP A 88 13.19 -12.99 8.82
C ASP A 88 13.41 -11.89 9.88
N ARG A 89 13.49 -10.63 9.47
CA ARG A 89 13.59 -9.47 10.37
C ARG A 89 12.35 -9.41 11.26
N GLN A 90 12.57 -9.40 12.57
CA GLN A 90 11.52 -9.17 13.56
C GLN A 90 11.27 -7.68 13.74
N LEU A 91 9.99 -7.31 13.79
CA LEU A 91 9.54 -5.98 14.15
C LEU A 91 9.84 -5.68 15.62
N GLN A 92 10.28 -4.47 15.92
CA GLN A 92 10.61 -4.03 17.28
C GLN A 92 9.57 -3.03 17.79
N GLU A 93 9.37 -2.99 19.10
CA GLU A 93 8.55 -1.96 19.76
C GLU A 93 9.05 -0.56 19.37
N GLY A 94 8.12 0.35 19.03
CA GLY A 94 8.46 1.71 18.61
C GLY A 94 8.69 1.89 17.11
N GLU A 95 8.74 0.80 16.33
CA GLU A 95 8.88 0.88 14.87
C GLU A 95 7.56 1.21 14.16
N ILE A 96 7.66 1.57 12.89
CA ILE A 96 6.52 1.59 11.96
C ILE A 96 6.78 0.69 10.76
N ILE A 97 5.73 0.05 10.28
CA ILE A 97 5.77 -0.74 9.05
C ILE A 97 4.71 -0.25 8.07
N SER A 98 5.13 0.09 6.86
CA SER A 98 4.24 0.20 5.70
C SER A 98 4.06 -1.19 5.08
N ILE A 99 2.80 -1.61 4.98
CA ILE A 99 2.40 -2.86 4.34
C ILE A 99 1.66 -2.49 3.06
N ASP A 100 2.27 -2.80 1.92
CA ASP A 100 1.68 -2.65 0.61
C ASP A 100 1.20 -4.01 0.10
N PHE A 101 -0.03 -4.08 -0.41
CA PHE A 101 -0.61 -5.32 -0.91
C PHE A 101 -1.54 -5.09 -2.09
N GLY A 102 -1.33 -5.87 -3.15
CA GLY A 102 -2.20 -5.91 -4.31
C GLY A 102 -2.65 -7.32 -4.67
N VAL A 103 -3.88 -7.45 -5.19
CA VAL A 103 -4.40 -8.72 -5.71
C VAL A 103 -5.08 -8.56 -7.06
N ILE A 104 -4.99 -9.60 -7.88
CA ILE A 104 -5.82 -9.79 -9.06
C ILE A 104 -6.97 -10.74 -8.70
N VAL A 105 -8.20 -10.29 -8.93
CA VAL A 105 -9.43 -11.08 -8.77
C VAL A 105 -10.26 -10.92 -10.04
N ASN A 106 -10.62 -12.03 -10.68
CA ASN A 106 -11.41 -12.04 -11.93
C ASN A 106 -10.83 -11.11 -13.02
N GLY A 107 -9.51 -11.07 -13.15
CA GLY A 107 -8.80 -10.27 -14.13
C GLY A 107 -8.69 -8.78 -13.81
N PHE A 108 -9.05 -8.35 -12.60
CA PHE A 108 -8.90 -6.95 -12.17
C PHE A 108 -8.08 -6.86 -10.89
N ALA A 109 -7.19 -5.87 -10.88
CA ALA A 109 -6.32 -5.59 -9.75
C ALA A 109 -6.97 -4.62 -8.76
N GLY A 110 -6.69 -4.84 -7.48
CA GLY A 110 -6.87 -3.91 -6.38
C GLY A 110 -5.55 -3.76 -5.66
N ASP A 111 -5.22 -2.54 -5.24
CA ASP A 111 -3.91 -2.18 -4.71
C ASP A 111 -4.05 -1.07 -3.68
N SER A 112 -3.38 -1.23 -2.54
CA SER A 112 -3.40 -0.28 -1.42
C SER A 112 -2.29 -0.60 -0.45
N ALA A 113 -1.79 0.44 0.21
CA ALA A 113 -0.90 0.33 1.36
C ALA A 113 -1.53 0.94 2.60
N LEU A 114 -1.03 0.54 3.78
CA LEU A 114 -1.27 1.21 5.05
C LEU A 114 0.00 1.19 5.89
N THR A 115 0.12 2.13 6.84
CA THR A 115 1.25 2.19 7.78
C THR A 115 0.75 1.88 9.18
N VAL A 116 1.41 0.93 9.86
CA VAL A 116 1.02 0.43 11.18
C VAL A 116 2.13 0.71 12.18
N PRO A 117 1.81 1.27 13.37
CA PRO A 117 2.74 1.32 14.48
C PRO A 117 2.97 -0.08 15.07
N VAL A 118 4.21 -0.40 15.42
CA VAL A 118 4.57 -1.63 16.11
C VAL A 118 4.57 -1.36 17.61
N GLY A 119 3.48 -1.74 18.28
CA GLY A 119 3.28 -1.41 19.69
C GLY A 119 3.03 0.08 19.90
N GLU A 120 3.59 0.65 20.97
CA GLU A 120 3.60 2.09 21.22
C GLU A 120 4.75 2.76 20.47
N VAL A 121 4.45 3.88 19.80
CA VAL A 121 5.42 4.66 19.03
C VAL A 121 5.53 6.08 19.56
N ASP A 122 6.66 6.72 19.30
CA ASP A 122 6.89 8.10 19.67
C ASP A 122 5.86 9.05 19.03
N ARG A 123 5.64 10.20 19.69
CA ARG A 123 4.67 11.21 19.23
C ARG A 123 4.94 11.69 17.80
N GLU A 124 6.21 11.82 17.42
CA GLU A 124 6.57 12.25 16.07
C GLU A 124 6.24 11.20 15.01
N VAL A 125 6.43 9.92 15.34
CA VAL A 125 6.06 8.79 14.48
C VAL A 125 4.55 8.71 14.30
N ALA A 126 3.78 8.83 15.39
CA ALA A 126 2.33 8.92 15.32
C ALA A 126 1.87 10.14 14.49
N ARG A 127 2.56 11.28 14.61
CA ARG A 127 2.29 12.50 13.82
C ARG A 127 2.55 12.27 12.32
N LEU A 128 3.61 11.55 11.96
CA LEU A 128 3.90 11.20 10.57
C LEU A 128 2.79 10.35 9.96
N ILE A 129 2.35 9.28 10.66
CA ILE A 129 1.27 8.40 10.19
C ILE A 129 -0.02 9.21 9.99
N ASN A 130 -0.44 9.94 11.02
CA ASN A 130 -1.68 10.71 10.98
C ASN A 130 -1.66 11.78 9.88
N THR A 131 -0.54 12.51 9.74
CA THR A 131 -0.41 13.54 8.71
C THR A 131 -0.45 12.94 7.31
N THR A 132 0.15 11.77 7.11
CA THR A 132 0.14 11.06 5.82
C THR A 132 -1.26 10.59 5.45
N GLU A 133 -2.00 10.01 6.41
CA GLU A 133 -3.40 9.60 6.20
C GLU A 133 -4.31 10.80 5.91
N GLU A 134 -4.17 11.88 6.67
CA GLU A 134 -4.93 13.11 6.44
C GLU A 134 -4.60 13.76 5.08
N ALA A 135 -3.33 13.73 4.66
CA ALA A 135 -2.91 14.18 3.34
C ALA A 135 -3.60 13.37 2.23
N LEU A 136 -3.57 12.03 2.34
CA LEU A 136 -4.22 11.12 1.40
C LEU A 136 -5.72 11.42 1.29
N LEU A 137 -6.42 11.51 2.43
CA LEU A 137 -7.87 11.80 2.46
C LEU A 137 -8.19 13.16 1.84
N ARG A 138 -7.35 14.18 2.06
CA ARG A 138 -7.50 15.49 1.42
C ARG A 138 -7.28 15.42 -0.08
N GLY A 139 -6.28 14.66 -0.54
CA GLY A 139 -6.02 14.40 -1.96
C GLY A 139 -7.20 13.71 -2.65
N ILE A 140 -7.75 12.65 -2.04
CA ILE A 140 -8.92 11.92 -2.55
C ILE A 140 -10.12 12.85 -2.74
N LYS A 141 -10.35 13.80 -1.82
CA LYS A 141 -11.43 14.79 -1.94
C LYS A 141 -11.31 15.71 -3.17
N GLN A 142 -10.11 15.83 -3.77
CA GLN A 142 -9.88 16.58 -5.00
C GLN A 142 -10.05 15.73 -6.27
N ALA A 143 -10.14 14.41 -6.17
CA ALA A 143 -10.31 13.52 -7.31
C ALA A 143 -11.77 13.53 -7.80
N LYS A 144 -12.16 14.63 -8.45
CA LYS A 144 -13.52 14.87 -8.99
C LYS A 144 -13.47 15.11 -10.50
N ALA A 145 -14.60 14.88 -11.17
CA ALA A 145 -14.74 15.20 -12.59
C ALA A 145 -14.46 16.70 -12.82
N GLY A 146 -13.64 17.00 -13.84
CA GLY A 146 -13.20 18.36 -14.16
C GLY A 146 -11.97 18.85 -13.38
N SER A 147 -11.55 18.16 -12.31
CA SER A 147 -10.31 18.48 -11.58
C SER A 147 -9.08 17.95 -12.32
N ARG A 148 -7.94 18.65 -12.20
CA ARG A 148 -6.64 18.18 -12.70
C ARG A 148 -5.95 17.32 -11.66
N LEU A 149 -5.21 16.28 -12.09
CA LEU A 149 -4.42 15.43 -11.18
C LEU A 149 -3.43 16.25 -10.32
N GLY A 150 -2.89 17.33 -10.88
CA GLY A 150 -2.02 18.25 -10.13
C GLY A 150 -2.67 18.89 -8.91
N MET A 151 -4.00 18.99 -8.83
CA MET A 151 -4.72 19.45 -7.63
C MET A 151 -4.65 18.44 -6.49
N VAL A 152 -4.65 17.14 -6.81
CA VAL A 152 -4.47 16.07 -5.82
C VAL A 152 -3.07 16.17 -5.24
N SER A 153 -2.06 16.19 -6.11
CA SER A 153 -0.65 16.28 -5.71
C SER A 153 -0.34 17.57 -4.93
N SER A 154 -0.83 18.73 -5.39
CA SER A 154 -0.58 20.00 -4.70
C SER A 154 -1.24 20.04 -3.32
N THR A 155 -2.45 19.50 -3.20
CA THR A 155 -3.16 19.43 -1.90
C THR A 155 -2.41 18.54 -0.91
N ILE A 156 -1.91 17.38 -1.35
CA ILE A 156 -1.09 16.48 -0.53
C ILE A 156 0.20 17.19 -0.12
N GLN A 157 0.95 17.74 -1.09
CA GLN A 157 2.23 18.39 -0.84
C GLN A 157 2.10 19.57 0.13
N THR A 158 1.16 20.49 -0.12
CA THR A 158 0.92 21.64 0.75
C THR A 158 0.57 21.22 2.17
N TYR A 159 -0.21 20.14 2.34
CA TYR A 159 -0.58 19.66 3.66
C TYR A 159 0.60 19.00 4.40
N ALA A 160 1.38 18.16 3.73
CA ALA A 160 2.57 17.54 4.30
C ALA A 160 3.62 18.60 4.71
N GLU A 161 3.95 19.53 3.81
CA GLU A 161 4.95 20.58 4.04
C GLU A 161 4.52 21.56 5.14
N LYS A 162 3.24 21.91 5.22
CA LYS A 162 2.70 22.75 6.32
C LYS A 162 2.87 22.09 7.69
N ASN A 163 2.90 20.76 7.74
CA ASN A 163 3.13 19.99 8.95
C ASN A 163 4.61 19.62 9.14
N GLY A 164 5.54 20.20 8.36
CA GLY A 164 6.98 19.98 8.54
C GLY A 164 7.50 18.64 8.01
N PHE A 165 6.77 17.97 7.12
CA PHE A 165 7.22 16.78 6.41
C PHE A 165 7.50 17.09 4.94
N SER A 166 8.25 16.21 4.26
CA SER A 166 8.51 16.28 2.83
C SER A 166 7.75 15.21 2.06
N VAL A 167 7.72 15.33 0.73
CA VAL A 167 7.10 14.34 -0.18
C VAL A 167 8.17 13.75 -1.09
N VAL A 168 8.24 12.42 -1.12
CA VAL A 168 9.11 11.66 -2.04
C VAL A 168 8.68 11.89 -3.49
N ARG A 169 9.64 12.07 -4.40
CA ARG A 169 9.36 12.46 -5.80
C ARG A 169 9.72 11.38 -6.82
N GLU A 170 10.49 10.39 -6.39
CA GLU A 170 11.02 9.30 -7.19
C GLU A 170 9.96 8.22 -7.47
N PHE A 171 8.92 8.15 -6.63
CA PHE A 171 7.78 7.24 -6.78
C PHE A 171 6.49 8.03 -6.95
N VAL A 172 5.58 7.50 -7.77
CA VAL A 172 4.32 8.15 -8.13
C VAL A 172 3.17 7.15 -8.11
N GLY A 173 1.95 7.65 -7.91
CA GLY A 173 0.76 6.84 -8.14
C GLY A 173 0.56 6.51 -9.62
N HIS A 174 -0.21 5.46 -9.91
CA HIS A 174 -0.47 4.97 -11.25
C HIS A 174 -1.94 4.62 -11.45
N GLY A 175 -2.35 4.54 -12.72
CA GLY A 175 -3.62 3.91 -13.05
C GLY A 175 -3.53 2.40 -12.84
N ILE A 176 -4.62 1.79 -12.40
CA ILE A 176 -4.74 0.34 -12.21
C ILE A 176 -6.07 -0.17 -12.79
N GLY A 177 -6.13 -1.46 -13.13
CA GLY A 177 -7.31 -2.10 -13.69
C GLY A 177 -7.04 -3.55 -14.09
N GLU A 178 -6.99 -3.81 -15.39
CA GLU A 178 -6.73 -5.15 -15.96
C GLU A 178 -5.26 -5.55 -15.94
N ASN A 179 -4.36 -4.56 -15.83
CA ASN A 179 -2.91 -4.72 -15.73
C ASN A 179 -2.41 -4.02 -14.48
#